data_AF-A0A3L8B0P5-F1
#
_entry.id   AF-A0A3L8B0P5-F1
#
_cell.length_a   1.000
_cell.length_b   1.000
_cell.length_c   1.000
_cell.angle_alpha   90.00
_cell.angle_beta   90.00
_cell.angle_gamma   90.00
#
_symmetry.space_group_name_H-M   'P 1'
#
loop_
_entity.id
_entity.type
_entity.pdbx_description
1 polymer ?
#
loop_
_entity_poly.entity_id
_entity_poly.type
_entity_poly.pdbx_seq_one_letter_code
_entity_poly.pdbx_strand_id
1 'polypeptide(L)'
;MAGDLWQQLQDQWRLVASYTADHTAWSPDQVAAFTVYSTMDPTRYTYPVARAIARLDDDSIMESVTIRSAGPMCGYYSYLPMEADVDLPVWQQGVAPYTLAGGMIAVDEQSGLALQQGWESTRMTILIGCSGGDTARIPMIYADGSGASYGSASRFPGFYDGQTFEHVALSVAPHQTGYRAAPILASYREWLKAIGLNVPDIGIEGLTFYNLFNPPANIGNHIQSAADQLYLRRIALLLPEILQRSDLDQQALNFDFSQFSVRDDTAVLGAHSQGASVAPLAMAMDPVFDIGILSAAASHAYFQATHRGSIRELIPVILPGFVQSEVDYFHPLMQVLQTMHDPADSANYVRDMQTKSLLQTAGYQDGCVPREASAALGFGLARAGLIQPVAPLSRQSSFFDTDQILDLTPLSNTGPVQEPNLENAGIGLFLELGTGHNRYPDRYTAREFLQRVTNSEPELPISLPGYDNGGTGCDVRYEQGYNPS
;
A
#
# COMPACT_ATOMS: atom_id res chain seq x y z
N MET A 1 21.43 -4.17 -33.91
CA MET A 1 20.65 -3.16 -33.16
C MET A 1 20.01 -2.09 -34.05
N ALA A 2 20.71 -1.47 -35.03
CA ALA A 2 20.08 -0.43 -35.88
C ALA A 2 19.00 -0.91 -36.88
N GLY A 3 19.08 -2.16 -37.35
CA GLY A 3 18.09 -2.71 -38.29
C GLY A 3 16.71 -3.00 -37.68
N ASP A 4 16.66 -3.22 -36.37
CA ASP A 4 15.44 -3.58 -35.63
C ASP A 4 14.57 -2.35 -35.36
N LEU A 5 15.22 -1.24 -34.97
CA LEU A 5 14.55 0.05 -34.75
C LEU A 5 13.89 0.62 -36.02
N TRP A 6 14.55 0.47 -37.17
CA TRP A 6 14.00 0.96 -38.45
C TRP A 6 12.76 0.17 -38.87
N GLN A 7 12.76 -1.15 -38.67
CA GLN A 7 11.61 -2.00 -38.94
C GLN A 7 10.42 -1.61 -38.04
N GLN A 8 10.68 -1.41 -36.75
CA GLN A 8 9.67 -0.97 -35.79
C GLN A 8 9.04 0.38 -36.17
N LEU A 9 9.86 1.35 -36.60
CA LEU A 9 9.37 2.66 -37.07
C LEU A 9 8.52 2.54 -38.33
N GLN A 10 8.89 1.66 -39.27
CA GLN A 10 8.09 1.41 -40.48
C GLN A 10 6.73 0.79 -40.14
N ASP A 11 6.69 -0.15 -39.19
CA ASP A 11 5.45 -0.79 -38.75
C ASP A 11 4.54 0.20 -38.01
N GLN A 12 5.11 1.03 -37.13
CA GLN A 12 4.39 2.12 -36.46
C GLN A 12 3.84 3.15 -37.47
N TRP A 13 4.63 3.54 -38.46
CA TRP A 13 4.17 4.45 -39.52
C TRP A 13 3.00 3.86 -40.32
N ARG A 14 3.04 2.56 -40.66
CA ARG A 14 1.92 1.90 -41.35
C ARG A 14 0.63 1.97 -40.54
N LEU A 15 0.72 1.77 -39.22
CA LEU A 15 -0.44 1.88 -38.32
C LEU A 15 -1.00 3.31 -38.30
N VAL A 16 -0.13 4.32 -38.15
CA VAL A 16 -0.53 5.73 -38.16
C VAL A 16 -1.14 6.11 -39.50
N ALA A 17 -0.50 5.76 -40.61
CA ALA A 17 -0.98 6.06 -41.95
C ALA A 17 -2.36 5.42 -42.21
N SER A 18 -2.57 4.18 -41.78
CA SER A 18 -3.87 3.50 -41.91
C SER A 18 -4.94 4.22 -41.08
N TYR A 19 -4.66 4.52 -39.80
CA TYR A 19 -5.59 5.24 -38.93
C TYR A 19 -5.93 6.63 -39.47
N THR A 20 -4.94 7.40 -39.95
CA THR A 20 -5.16 8.72 -40.53
C THR A 20 -6.08 8.65 -41.73
N ALA A 21 -5.85 7.69 -42.65
CA ALA A 21 -6.68 7.49 -43.83
C ALA A 21 -8.11 7.02 -43.49
N ASP A 22 -8.25 6.16 -42.48
CA ASP A 22 -9.53 5.50 -42.16
C ASP A 22 -10.42 6.31 -41.21
N HIS A 23 -9.85 7.16 -40.35
CA HIS A 23 -10.56 7.77 -39.21
C HIS A 23 -10.45 9.29 -39.13
N THR A 24 -9.78 9.94 -40.07
CA THR A 24 -9.63 11.40 -40.10
C THR A 24 -9.96 11.98 -41.47
N ALA A 25 -10.07 13.31 -41.57
CA ALA A 25 -10.23 14.00 -42.85
C ALA A 25 -8.89 14.26 -43.58
N TRP A 26 -7.76 13.84 -43.00
CA TRP A 26 -6.41 14.10 -43.49
C TRP A 26 -5.88 12.89 -44.26
N SER A 27 -4.98 13.12 -45.22
CA SER A 27 -4.24 12.06 -45.90
C SER A 27 -2.91 11.77 -45.19
N PRO A 28 -2.37 10.52 -45.28
CA PRO A 28 -1.12 10.17 -44.59
C PRO A 28 0.06 11.07 -44.94
N ASP A 29 0.15 11.57 -46.18
CA ASP A 29 1.18 12.51 -46.61
C ASP A 29 1.09 13.91 -45.97
N GLN A 30 -0.02 14.21 -45.27
CA GLN A 30 -0.20 15.43 -44.48
C GLN A 30 0.25 15.28 -43.03
N VAL A 31 0.69 14.10 -42.60
CA VAL A 31 1.22 13.88 -41.24
C VAL A 31 2.66 14.41 -41.17
N ALA A 32 2.83 15.58 -40.53
CA ALA A 32 4.14 16.20 -40.34
C ALA A 32 5.01 15.47 -39.29
N ALA A 33 4.37 14.88 -38.28
CA ALA A 33 5.00 14.08 -37.24
C ALA A 33 3.97 13.16 -36.58
N PHE A 34 4.43 12.04 -36.03
CA PHE A 34 3.63 11.18 -35.17
C PHE A 34 4.45 10.79 -33.94
N THR A 35 3.76 10.60 -32.81
CA THR A 35 4.34 10.01 -31.60
C THR A 35 3.55 8.75 -31.30
N VAL A 36 4.27 7.67 -31.00
CA VAL A 36 3.68 6.45 -30.44
C VAL A 36 3.91 6.49 -28.94
N TYR A 37 2.83 6.49 -28.18
CA TYR A 37 2.87 6.30 -26.73
C TYR A 37 2.70 4.81 -26.46
N SER A 38 3.63 4.20 -25.74
CA SER A 38 3.39 2.92 -25.07
C SER A 38 2.94 3.18 -23.65
N THR A 39 2.00 2.37 -23.16
CA THR A 39 1.74 2.30 -21.72
C THR A 39 3.03 1.85 -21.04
N MET A 40 3.39 2.52 -19.95
CA MET A 40 4.52 2.06 -19.14
C MET A 40 4.21 0.69 -18.55
N ASP A 41 5.22 -0.18 -18.43
CA ASP A 41 5.09 -1.41 -17.66
C ASP A 41 5.31 -1.09 -16.18
N PRO A 42 4.26 -1.08 -15.33
CA PRO A 42 4.41 -0.78 -13.90
C PRO A 42 5.27 -1.84 -13.21
N THR A 43 5.29 -3.08 -13.74
CA THR A 43 5.95 -4.23 -13.10
C THR A 43 7.46 -4.28 -13.31
N ARG A 44 7.98 -3.39 -14.19
CA ARG A 44 9.39 -3.37 -14.63
C ARG A 44 10.39 -3.40 -13.48
N TYR A 45 10.06 -2.80 -12.34
CA TYR A 45 10.96 -2.65 -11.19
C TYR A 45 10.51 -3.48 -9.98
N THR A 46 9.20 -3.68 -9.79
CA THR A 46 8.65 -4.44 -8.65
C THR A 46 8.93 -5.93 -8.76
N TYR A 47 8.69 -6.56 -9.91
CA TYR A 47 8.91 -8.00 -10.03
C TYR A 47 10.37 -8.45 -9.97
N PRO A 48 11.36 -7.69 -10.49
CA PRO A 48 12.76 -7.96 -10.18
C PRO A 48 13.08 -7.97 -8.69
N VAL A 49 12.47 -7.07 -7.89
CA VAL A 49 12.64 -7.04 -6.43
C VAL A 49 12.00 -8.27 -5.78
N ALA A 50 10.77 -8.61 -6.15
CA ALA A 50 10.09 -9.80 -5.64
C ALA A 50 10.91 -11.08 -5.88
N ARG A 51 11.45 -11.23 -7.11
CA ARG A 51 12.33 -12.36 -7.46
C ARG A 51 13.65 -12.35 -6.70
N ALA A 52 14.21 -11.17 -6.42
CA ALA A 52 15.45 -11.05 -5.65
C ALA A 52 15.22 -11.46 -4.19
N ILE A 53 14.15 -10.99 -3.55
CA ILE A 53 13.76 -11.40 -2.18
C ILE A 53 13.53 -12.91 -2.12
N ALA A 54 12.81 -13.48 -3.10
CA ALA A 54 12.54 -14.91 -3.13
C ALA A 54 13.83 -15.76 -3.18
N ARG A 55 14.93 -15.21 -3.70
CA ARG A 55 16.24 -15.88 -3.81
C ARG A 55 17.18 -15.66 -2.63
N LEU A 56 16.83 -14.80 -1.67
CA LEU A 56 17.60 -14.66 -0.45
C LEU A 56 17.62 -15.99 0.30
N ASP A 57 18.80 -16.36 0.80
CA ASP A 57 18.98 -17.56 1.60
C ASP A 57 18.36 -17.38 2.99
N ASP A 58 17.77 -18.47 3.51
CA ASP A 58 17.07 -18.44 4.79
C ASP A 58 18.02 -18.14 5.95
N ASP A 59 19.28 -18.57 5.88
CA ASP A 59 20.28 -18.27 6.92
C ASP A 59 20.55 -16.76 7.03
N SER A 60 20.76 -16.06 5.92
CA SER A 60 20.91 -14.59 5.91
C SER A 60 19.66 -13.88 6.43
N ILE A 61 18.46 -14.38 6.12
CA ILE A 61 17.21 -13.81 6.65
C ILE A 61 17.14 -14.01 8.16
N MET A 62 17.44 -15.21 8.66
CA MET A 62 17.45 -15.48 10.10
C MET A 62 18.51 -14.65 10.83
N GLU A 63 19.71 -14.48 10.26
CA GLU A 63 20.79 -13.66 10.82
C GLU A 63 20.45 -12.17 10.85
N SER A 64 19.53 -11.71 9.98
CA SER A 64 19.06 -10.31 9.97
C SER A 64 18.17 -9.96 11.17
N VAL A 65 17.71 -10.94 11.97
CA VAL A 65 16.76 -10.73 13.07
C VAL A 65 17.41 -11.03 14.42
N THR A 66 17.36 -10.06 15.33
CA THR A 66 17.79 -10.22 16.73
C THR A 66 16.64 -9.93 17.68
N ILE A 67 16.15 -10.95 18.39
CA ILE A 67 15.12 -10.77 19.43
C ILE A 67 15.71 -9.96 20.59
N ARG A 68 15.08 -8.84 20.93
CA ARG A 68 15.50 -7.96 22.03
C ARG A 68 14.86 -8.34 23.35
N SER A 69 13.56 -8.61 23.31
CA SER A 69 12.75 -8.85 24.50
C SER A 69 11.45 -9.56 24.14
N ALA A 70 10.99 -10.37 25.08
CA ALA A 70 9.60 -10.78 25.18
C ALA A 70 8.92 -9.94 26.26
N GLY A 71 7.69 -9.52 25.99
CA GLY A 71 6.83 -8.87 26.98
C GLY A 71 6.14 -9.89 27.88
N PRO A 72 4.99 -9.54 28.47
CA PRO A 72 4.30 -10.43 29.41
C PRO A 72 3.96 -11.80 28.83
N MET A 73 4.06 -12.83 29.66
CA MET A 73 3.70 -14.22 29.34
C MET A 73 2.24 -14.38 28.88
N CYS A 74 1.97 -15.45 28.14
CA CYS A 74 0.60 -15.81 27.77
C CYS A 74 -0.31 -15.94 29.01
N GLY A 75 -1.49 -15.32 28.93
CA GLY A 75 -2.43 -15.18 30.05
C GLY A 75 -2.51 -13.75 30.60
N TYR A 76 -1.51 -12.90 30.33
CA TYR A 76 -1.64 -11.46 30.54
C TYR A 76 -2.34 -10.79 29.34
N TYR A 77 -1.93 -11.14 28.13
CA TYR A 77 -2.61 -10.83 26.87
C TYR A 77 -3.00 -12.15 26.16
N SER A 78 -3.82 -12.04 25.12
CA SER A 78 -4.15 -13.16 24.21
C SER A 78 -3.03 -13.49 23.21
N TYR A 79 -1.92 -12.76 23.29
CA TYR A 79 -0.72 -12.92 22.48
C TYR A 79 0.53 -12.69 23.34
N LEU A 80 1.65 -13.24 22.89
CA LEU A 80 2.98 -12.96 23.40
C LEU A 80 3.59 -11.81 22.57
N PRO A 81 3.71 -10.59 23.14
CA PRO A 81 4.39 -9.50 22.46
C PRO A 81 5.90 -9.67 22.51
N MET A 82 6.58 -9.40 21.40
CA MET A 82 8.03 -9.38 21.32
C MET A 82 8.51 -8.17 20.51
N GLU A 83 9.71 -7.72 20.84
CA GLU A 83 10.45 -6.73 20.07
C GLU A 83 11.73 -7.34 19.51
N ALA A 84 12.04 -7.04 18.26
CA ALA A 84 13.26 -7.46 17.60
C ALA A 84 13.91 -6.27 16.88
N ASP A 85 15.23 -6.29 16.76
CA ASP A 85 15.94 -5.51 15.74
C ASP A 85 15.98 -6.35 14.45
N VAL A 86 15.78 -5.71 13.30
CA VAL A 86 15.77 -6.35 11.97
C VAL A 86 16.54 -5.52 10.96
N ASP A 87 17.37 -6.17 10.15
CA ASP A 87 18.00 -5.57 8.98
C ASP A 87 17.16 -5.82 7.73
N LEU A 88 16.60 -4.76 7.15
CA LEU A 88 15.78 -4.81 5.93
C LEU A 88 16.66 -4.56 4.69
N PRO A 89 16.50 -5.33 3.60
CA PRO A 89 17.28 -5.13 2.39
C PRO A 89 16.87 -3.82 1.70
N VAL A 90 17.84 -2.98 1.37
CA VAL A 90 17.63 -1.73 0.64
C VAL A 90 17.84 -1.98 -0.85
N TRP A 91 16.84 -1.65 -1.67
CA TRP A 91 16.84 -1.83 -3.13
C TRP A 91 17.04 -0.52 -3.90
N GLN A 92 16.87 0.63 -3.22
CA GLN A 92 16.96 1.97 -3.81
C GLN A 92 18.41 2.41 -4.02
N GLN A 93 18.78 2.74 -5.25
CA GLN A 93 20.13 3.17 -5.60
C GLN A 93 20.41 4.63 -5.21
N GLY A 94 21.66 4.93 -4.85
CA GLY A 94 22.12 6.28 -4.50
C GLY A 94 22.15 6.52 -2.99
N VAL A 95 22.11 7.80 -2.59
CA VAL A 95 22.26 8.21 -1.19
C VAL A 95 20.95 8.81 -0.68
N ALA A 96 20.39 8.23 0.39
CA ALA A 96 19.26 8.80 1.11
C ALA A 96 19.59 10.22 1.61
N PRO A 97 18.65 11.17 1.62
CA PRO A 97 17.19 11.03 1.49
C PRO A 97 16.63 11.02 0.06
N TYR A 98 17.48 10.94 -0.97
CA TYR A 98 17.05 10.97 -2.36
C TYR A 98 16.23 12.22 -2.75
N THR A 99 16.48 13.38 -2.13
CA THR A 99 15.67 14.61 -2.35
C THR A 99 15.59 15.04 -3.81
N LEU A 100 16.72 15.00 -4.54
CA LEU A 100 16.81 15.49 -5.92
C LEU A 100 17.41 14.48 -6.91
N ALA A 101 18.00 13.38 -6.42
CA ALA A 101 18.64 12.37 -7.24
C ALA A 101 18.67 11.02 -6.53
N GLY A 102 18.81 9.93 -7.31
CA GLY A 102 18.76 8.57 -6.79
C GLY A 102 17.35 8.14 -6.38
N GLY A 103 17.26 7.06 -5.62
CA GLY A 103 16.01 6.53 -5.07
C GLY A 103 15.33 5.49 -5.95
N MET A 104 15.75 5.31 -7.20
CA MET A 104 15.20 4.29 -8.11
C MET A 104 15.72 2.88 -7.81
N ILE A 105 14.99 1.85 -8.25
CA ILE A 105 15.47 0.46 -8.23
C ILE A 105 16.42 0.21 -9.39
N ALA A 106 17.59 -0.33 -9.10
CA ALA A 106 18.53 -0.84 -10.10
C ALA A 106 18.21 -2.31 -10.42
N VAL A 107 18.10 -2.65 -11.71
CA VAL A 107 17.86 -4.02 -12.19
C VAL A 107 19.07 -4.48 -12.99
N ASP A 108 19.60 -5.64 -12.63
CA ASP A 108 20.67 -6.27 -13.39
C ASP A 108 20.10 -6.88 -14.68
N GLU A 109 20.56 -6.37 -15.83
CA GLU A 109 20.01 -6.76 -17.14
C GLU A 109 20.29 -8.23 -17.50
N GLN A 110 21.32 -8.86 -16.91
CA GLN A 110 21.69 -10.24 -17.22
C GLN A 110 20.84 -11.25 -16.45
N SER A 111 20.65 -11.02 -15.16
CA SER A 111 19.91 -11.90 -14.25
C SER A 111 18.42 -11.56 -14.16
N GLY A 112 18.04 -10.33 -14.54
CA GLY A 112 16.68 -9.81 -14.39
C GLY A 112 16.25 -9.62 -12.92
N LEU A 113 17.20 -9.58 -11.99
CA LEU A 113 16.96 -9.35 -10.56
C LEU A 113 17.22 -7.89 -10.20
N ALA A 114 16.55 -7.39 -9.16
CA ALA A 114 16.93 -6.14 -8.56
C ALA A 114 18.29 -6.27 -7.83
N LEU A 115 19.09 -5.22 -7.88
CA LEU A 115 20.37 -5.14 -7.18
C LEU A 115 20.15 -4.60 -5.77
N GLN A 116 20.42 -5.42 -4.74
CA GLN A 116 20.46 -4.95 -3.37
C GLN A 116 21.59 -3.94 -3.17
N GLN A 117 21.28 -2.80 -2.56
CA GLN A 117 22.16 -1.66 -2.34
C GLN A 117 22.73 -1.62 -0.92
N GLY A 118 22.09 -2.32 0.03
CA GLY A 118 22.54 -2.40 1.41
C GLY A 118 21.49 -2.97 2.35
N TRP A 119 21.62 -2.62 3.62
CA TRP A 119 20.71 -2.99 4.70
C TRP A 119 20.33 -1.75 5.51
N GLU A 120 19.08 -1.71 5.97
CA GLU A 120 18.56 -0.70 6.90
C GLU A 120 18.13 -1.40 8.19
N SER A 121 18.83 -1.11 9.30
CA SER A 121 18.46 -1.62 10.62
C SER A 121 17.28 -0.84 11.19
N THR A 122 16.23 -1.54 11.61
CA THR A 122 15.06 -0.97 12.27
C THR A 122 14.54 -1.89 13.37
N ARG A 123 13.49 -1.46 14.07
CA ARG A 123 12.76 -2.30 15.02
C ARG A 123 11.56 -2.96 14.36
N MET A 124 11.25 -4.16 14.83
CA MET A 124 10.09 -4.94 14.47
C MET A 124 9.31 -5.34 15.73
N THR A 125 7.99 -5.29 15.66
CA THR A 125 7.13 -5.96 16.64
C THR A 125 6.67 -7.30 16.08
N ILE A 126 6.70 -8.32 16.92
CA ILE A 126 6.18 -9.66 16.64
C ILE A 126 5.14 -9.97 17.72
N LEU A 127 3.93 -10.34 17.32
CA LEU A 127 2.87 -10.78 18.22
C LEU A 127 2.49 -12.22 17.89
N ILE A 128 2.74 -13.16 18.80
CA ILE A 128 2.37 -14.57 18.63
C ILE A 128 1.10 -14.86 19.42
N GLY A 129 0.04 -15.31 18.76
CA GLY A 129 -1.20 -15.72 19.41
C GLY A 129 -0.99 -16.85 20.42
N CYS A 130 -1.51 -16.66 21.63
CA CYS A 130 -1.44 -17.65 22.71
C CYS A 130 -2.47 -18.79 22.53
N SER A 131 -3.44 -18.61 21.64
CA SER A 131 -4.49 -19.61 21.34
C SER A 131 -4.16 -20.40 20.08
N GLY A 132 -4.87 -21.49 19.79
CA GLY A 132 -4.80 -22.26 18.53
C GLY A 132 -3.88 -23.50 18.53
N GLY A 133 -3.21 -23.80 19.66
CA GLY A 133 -2.50 -25.08 19.88
C GLY A 133 -1.47 -25.41 18.80
N ASP A 134 -1.56 -26.62 18.25
CA ASP A 134 -0.62 -27.16 17.23
C ASP A 134 -0.97 -26.72 15.80
N THR A 135 -1.97 -25.84 15.63
CA THR A 135 -2.37 -25.35 14.31
C THR A 135 -1.33 -24.36 13.79
N ALA A 136 -0.82 -24.60 12.59
CA ALA A 136 0.11 -23.70 11.92
C ALA A 136 -0.52 -22.30 11.77
N ARG A 137 0.23 -21.28 12.19
CA ARG A 137 -0.22 -19.90 12.25
C ARG A 137 -0.24 -19.26 10.87
N ILE A 138 -1.24 -18.43 10.60
CA ILE A 138 -1.23 -17.58 9.40
C ILE A 138 -0.31 -16.38 9.68
N PRO A 139 0.68 -16.07 8.83
CA PRO A 139 1.45 -14.84 8.94
C PRO A 139 0.59 -13.63 8.55
N MET A 140 0.52 -12.66 9.45
CA MET A 140 -0.19 -11.39 9.26
C MET A 140 0.81 -10.24 9.27
N ILE A 141 0.95 -9.51 8.17
CA ILE A 141 1.90 -8.40 8.04
C ILE A 141 1.13 -7.07 8.05
N TYR A 142 1.48 -6.14 8.94
CA TYR A 142 0.81 -4.84 9.02
C TYR A 142 1.69 -3.71 8.48
N ALA A 143 1.27 -3.10 7.38
CA ALA A 143 1.87 -1.91 6.78
C ALA A 143 1.08 -0.66 7.18
N ASP A 144 1.58 0.11 8.16
CA ASP A 144 0.86 1.29 8.66
C ASP A 144 1.20 2.58 7.88
N GLY A 145 0.54 3.68 8.25
CA GLY A 145 0.69 5.00 7.65
C GLY A 145 1.82 5.86 8.23
N SER A 146 2.06 7.01 7.60
CA SER A 146 2.96 8.04 8.13
C SER A 146 2.60 8.39 9.59
N GLY A 147 3.62 8.65 10.42
CA GLY A 147 3.51 8.86 11.86
C GLY A 147 3.45 7.58 12.70
N ALA A 148 3.38 6.40 12.09
CA ALA A 148 3.37 5.12 12.81
C ALA A 148 4.77 4.66 13.25
N SER A 149 4.83 3.56 14.00
CA SER A 149 6.07 2.99 14.53
C SER A 149 6.12 1.48 14.32
N TYR A 150 7.19 0.83 14.79
CA TYR A 150 7.33 -0.62 14.75
C TYR A 150 6.22 -1.37 15.52
N GLY A 151 5.58 -0.70 16.49
CA GLY A 151 4.48 -1.24 17.30
C GLY A 151 3.15 -1.48 16.56
N SER A 152 3.11 -1.28 15.25
CA SER A 152 1.87 -1.26 14.47
C SER A 152 1.24 -2.63 14.24
N ALA A 153 1.93 -3.74 14.57
CA ALA A 153 1.35 -5.09 14.49
C ALA A 153 0.05 -5.22 15.32
N SER A 154 -0.01 -4.52 16.46
CA SER A 154 -1.20 -4.45 17.32
C SER A 154 -2.38 -3.66 16.74
N ARG A 155 -2.20 -3.01 15.58
CA ARG A 155 -3.25 -2.24 14.90
C ARG A 155 -4.04 -3.06 13.88
N PHE A 156 -3.65 -4.33 13.64
CA PHE A 156 -4.53 -5.28 12.97
C PHE A 156 -5.89 -5.33 13.67
N PRO A 157 -7.00 -5.46 12.93
CA PRO A 157 -8.30 -5.67 13.56
C PRO A 157 -8.29 -6.97 14.37
N GLY A 158 -8.69 -6.91 15.65
CA GLY A 158 -8.80 -8.08 16.53
C GLY A 158 -7.94 -8.05 17.79
N PHE A 159 -6.96 -7.16 17.88
CA PHE A 159 -6.15 -6.96 19.09
C PHE A 159 -6.90 -6.10 20.14
N TYR A 160 -8.00 -6.64 20.68
CA TYR A 160 -8.73 -6.04 21.81
C TYR A 160 -8.59 -6.90 23.06
N ASP A 161 -8.51 -6.24 24.22
CA ASP A 161 -8.46 -6.93 25.51
C ASP A 161 -9.60 -7.96 25.64
N GLY A 162 -9.23 -9.19 25.96
CA GLY A 162 -10.14 -10.32 26.13
C GLY A 162 -10.58 -11.04 24.85
N GLN A 163 -10.06 -10.70 23.68
CA GLN A 163 -10.30 -11.43 22.43
C GLN A 163 -9.20 -12.45 22.15
N THR A 164 -9.55 -13.62 21.65
CA THR A 164 -8.57 -14.65 21.26
C THR A 164 -7.78 -14.21 20.03
N PHE A 165 -6.50 -14.57 20.00
CA PHE A 165 -5.65 -14.39 18.84
C PHE A 165 -4.86 -15.68 18.62
N GLU A 166 -4.87 -16.17 17.37
CA GLU A 166 -4.39 -17.51 17.00
C GLU A 166 -3.30 -17.47 15.93
N HIS A 167 -2.88 -16.29 15.51
CA HIS A 167 -1.99 -16.12 14.36
C HIS A 167 -0.68 -15.47 14.79
N VAL A 168 0.15 -15.09 13.83
CA VAL A 168 1.38 -14.34 14.11
C VAL A 168 1.34 -13.02 13.34
N ALA A 169 1.50 -11.90 14.04
CA ALA A 169 1.46 -10.58 13.44
C ALA A 169 2.82 -9.88 13.53
N LEU A 170 3.32 -9.39 12.41
CA LEU A 170 4.58 -8.66 12.31
C LEU A 170 4.36 -7.26 11.75
N SER A 171 5.18 -6.30 12.20
CA SER A 171 5.22 -4.96 11.63
C SER A 171 6.55 -4.28 11.91
N VAL A 172 6.93 -3.37 11.02
CA VAL A 172 8.04 -2.41 11.16
C VAL A 172 7.49 -1.01 10.97
N ALA A 173 8.25 0.01 11.38
CA ALA A 173 7.88 1.38 11.07
C ALA A 173 7.80 1.57 9.53
N PRO A 174 6.83 2.32 9.00
CA PRO A 174 6.72 2.53 7.56
C PRO A 174 7.97 3.19 6.97
N HIS A 175 8.22 2.94 5.68
CA HIS A 175 9.36 3.52 4.98
C HIS A 175 9.32 5.05 5.07
N GLN A 176 10.45 5.67 5.38
CA GLN A 176 10.55 7.13 5.57
C GLN A 176 9.62 7.72 6.65
N THR A 177 9.36 6.94 7.70
CA THR A 177 8.60 7.37 8.88
C THR A 177 9.38 7.21 10.19
N GLY A 178 9.16 8.10 11.16
CA GLY A 178 9.64 7.96 12.53
C GLY A 178 11.16 7.78 12.65
N TYR A 179 11.59 6.78 13.43
CA TYR A 179 13.01 6.51 13.66
C TYR A 179 13.78 6.12 12.39
N ARG A 180 13.11 5.51 11.39
CA ARG A 180 13.70 5.19 10.08
C ARG A 180 14.07 6.45 9.29
N ALA A 181 13.38 7.56 9.56
CA ALA A 181 13.49 8.78 8.77
C ALA A 181 14.09 9.98 9.51
N ALA A 182 14.29 9.91 10.83
CA ALA A 182 14.70 11.08 11.61
C ALA A 182 15.89 11.87 11.03
N PRO A 183 16.99 11.25 10.52
CA PRO A 183 18.07 11.99 9.88
C PRO A 183 17.66 12.60 8.52
N ILE A 184 16.85 11.86 7.75
CA ILE A 184 16.35 12.22 6.42
C ILE A 184 15.40 13.43 6.50
N LEU A 185 14.44 13.40 7.43
CA LEU A 185 13.43 14.45 7.58
C LEU A 185 14.05 15.79 7.99
N ALA A 186 15.11 15.76 8.81
CA ALA A 186 15.83 16.98 9.20
C ALA A 186 16.46 17.68 7.98
N SER A 187 17.15 16.92 7.11
CA SER A 187 17.73 17.48 5.87
C SER A 187 16.66 17.93 4.88
N TYR A 188 15.58 17.17 4.72
CA TYR A 188 14.47 17.54 3.84
C TYR A 188 13.79 18.83 4.29
N ARG A 189 13.61 19.01 5.61
CA ARG A 189 13.03 20.22 6.19
C ARG A 189 13.85 21.47 5.90
N GLU A 190 15.17 21.40 6.12
CA GLU A 190 16.05 22.54 5.83
C GLU A 190 16.03 22.91 4.35
N TRP A 191 15.95 21.91 3.47
CA TRP A 191 15.80 22.14 2.03
C TRP A 191 14.47 22.80 1.66
N LEU A 192 13.33 22.30 2.17
CA LEU A 192 12.01 22.92 1.94
C LEU A 192 11.99 24.38 2.41
N LYS A 193 12.56 24.65 3.59
CA LYS A 193 12.68 26.00 4.14
C LYS A 193 13.53 26.91 3.25
N ALA A 194 14.62 26.39 2.67
CA ALA A 194 15.48 27.15 1.76
C ALA A 194 14.76 27.60 0.47
N ILE A 195 13.73 26.87 0.04
CA ILE A 195 12.88 27.24 -1.11
C ILE A 195 11.58 27.96 -0.71
N GLY A 196 11.46 28.37 0.57
CA GLY A 196 10.34 29.16 1.07
C GLY A 196 9.10 28.36 1.45
N LEU A 197 9.19 27.04 1.55
CA LEU A 197 8.09 26.16 1.94
C LEU A 197 8.15 25.81 3.43
N ASN A 198 7.06 26.07 4.15
CA ASN A 198 6.92 25.71 5.56
C ASN A 198 5.89 24.60 5.70
N VAL A 199 6.33 23.38 5.99
CA VAL A 199 5.46 22.20 6.11
C VAL A 199 5.41 21.75 7.58
N PRO A 200 4.20 21.50 8.14
CA PRO A 200 4.06 20.93 9.48
C PRO A 200 4.74 19.55 9.61
N ASP A 201 5.16 19.21 10.84
CA ASP A 201 5.92 17.98 11.11
C ASP A 201 5.20 16.69 10.72
N ILE A 202 3.87 16.62 10.85
CA ILE A 202 3.10 15.44 10.42
C ILE A 202 3.00 15.30 8.90
N GLY A 203 3.15 16.42 8.16
CA GLY A 203 3.10 16.42 6.70
C GLY A 203 4.42 15.99 6.05
N ILE A 204 5.54 16.23 6.72
CA ILE A 204 6.88 16.07 6.10
C ILE A 204 7.23 14.62 5.79
N GLU A 205 6.77 13.66 6.59
CA GLU A 205 6.96 12.23 6.32
C GLU A 205 6.25 11.81 5.04
N GLY A 206 4.99 12.23 4.89
CA GLY A 206 4.24 12.01 3.65
C GLY A 206 4.92 12.66 2.45
N LEU A 207 5.38 13.92 2.58
CA LEU A 207 6.10 14.60 1.49
C LEU A 207 7.41 13.91 1.11
N THR A 208 8.15 13.42 2.09
CA THR A 208 9.41 12.69 1.86
C THR A 208 9.12 11.38 1.14
N PHE A 209 8.09 10.64 1.56
CA PHE A 209 7.68 9.39 0.92
C PHE A 209 7.19 9.57 -0.51
N TYR A 210 6.31 10.54 -0.76
CA TYR A 210 5.83 10.81 -2.12
C TYR A 210 6.88 11.55 -2.97
N ASN A 211 7.90 12.17 -2.37
CA ASN A 211 9.01 12.86 -3.02
C ASN A 211 8.72 13.44 -4.41
N LEU A 212 7.76 14.37 -4.50
CA LEU A 212 7.30 14.89 -5.80
C LEU A 212 8.38 15.68 -6.57
N PHE A 213 9.50 16.01 -5.91
CA PHE A 213 10.66 16.66 -6.53
C PHE A 213 11.63 15.67 -7.19
N ASN A 214 11.56 14.39 -6.85
CA ASN A 214 12.38 13.33 -7.46
C ASN A 214 11.50 12.10 -7.77
N PRO A 215 10.85 12.06 -8.95
CA PRO A 215 10.00 10.93 -9.35
C PRO A 215 10.66 9.55 -9.26
N PRO A 216 11.94 9.36 -9.63
CA PRO A 216 12.67 8.13 -9.33
C PRO A 216 12.60 7.66 -7.87
N ALA A 217 12.71 8.58 -6.91
CA ALA A 217 12.60 8.26 -5.49
C ALA A 217 11.15 7.99 -5.06
N ASN A 218 10.16 8.74 -5.58
CA ASN A 218 8.75 8.41 -5.38
C ASN A 218 8.46 6.94 -5.72
N ILE A 219 8.91 6.52 -6.91
CA ILE A 219 8.71 5.16 -7.40
C ILE A 219 9.41 4.16 -6.48
N GLY A 220 10.71 4.35 -6.25
CA GLY A 220 11.46 3.41 -5.42
C GLY A 220 11.03 3.36 -3.96
N ASN A 221 10.46 4.44 -3.40
CA ASN A 221 9.91 4.45 -2.04
C ASN A 221 8.72 3.49 -1.90
N HIS A 222 7.82 3.47 -2.90
CA HIS A 222 6.68 2.54 -2.91
C HIS A 222 7.14 1.10 -3.08
N ILE A 223 8.10 0.87 -3.99
CA ILE A 223 8.64 -0.47 -4.25
C ILE A 223 9.42 -0.98 -3.04
N GLN A 224 10.24 -0.15 -2.40
CA GLN A 224 10.95 -0.49 -1.16
C GLN A 224 9.97 -0.84 -0.03
N SER A 225 8.94 -0.02 0.17
CA SER A 225 7.95 -0.26 1.21
C SER A 225 7.12 -1.54 0.96
N ALA A 226 6.82 -1.87 -0.30
CA ALA A 226 6.21 -3.14 -0.67
C ALA A 226 7.17 -4.33 -0.44
N ALA A 227 8.45 -4.17 -0.81
CA ALA A 227 9.51 -5.16 -0.60
C ALA A 227 9.71 -5.51 0.87
N ASP A 228 9.63 -4.52 1.77
CA ASP A 228 9.67 -4.74 3.22
C ASP A 228 8.59 -5.75 3.65
N GLN A 229 7.38 -5.71 3.07
CA GLN A 229 6.28 -6.62 3.45
C GLN A 229 6.55 -8.07 3.02
N LEU A 230 7.12 -8.27 1.83
CA LEU A 230 7.55 -9.59 1.37
C LEU A 230 8.64 -10.16 2.27
N TYR A 231 9.59 -9.33 2.67
CA TYR A 231 10.68 -9.72 3.55
C TYR A 231 10.15 -10.10 4.95
N LEU A 232 9.22 -9.32 5.50
CA LEU A 232 8.57 -9.66 6.77
C LEU A 232 7.78 -10.96 6.70
N ARG A 233 7.14 -11.29 5.57
CA ARG A 233 6.50 -12.60 5.39
C ARG A 233 7.51 -13.75 5.45
N ARG A 234 8.67 -13.58 4.80
CA ARG A 234 9.77 -14.57 4.89
C ARG A 234 10.29 -14.73 6.32
N ILE A 235 10.43 -13.62 7.06
CA ILE A 235 10.78 -13.67 8.48
C ILE A 235 9.71 -14.42 9.29
N ALA A 236 8.41 -14.15 9.05
CA ALA A 236 7.34 -14.85 9.74
C ALA A 236 7.39 -16.36 9.52
N LEU A 237 7.69 -16.80 8.29
CA LEU A 237 7.85 -18.22 7.96
C LEU A 237 9.01 -18.88 8.72
N LEU A 238 10.14 -18.18 8.84
CA LEU A 238 11.36 -18.64 9.53
C LEU A 238 11.35 -18.37 11.05
N LEU A 239 10.25 -17.82 11.56
CA LEU A 239 10.14 -17.44 12.96
C LEU A 239 10.32 -18.62 13.93
N PRO A 240 9.82 -19.85 13.67
CA PRO A 240 10.10 -21.00 14.52
C PRO A 240 11.61 -21.23 14.74
N GLU A 241 12.41 -21.19 13.67
CA GLU A 241 13.85 -21.37 13.70
C GLU A 241 14.57 -20.18 14.35
N ILE A 242 14.12 -18.95 14.09
CA ILE A 242 14.64 -17.74 14.75
C ILE A 242 14.46 -17.83 16.27
N LEU A 243 13.28 -18.27 16.73
CA LEU A 243 12.97 -18.42 18.15
C LEU A 243 13.79 -19.54 18.79
N GLN A 244 14.03 -20.66 18.11
CA GLN A 244 14.91 -21.73 18.59
C GLN A 244 16.35 -21.28 18.78
N ARG A 245 16.82 -20.32 17.97
CA ARG A 245 18.17 -19.73 18.10
C ARG A 245 18.25 -18.68 19.23
N SER A 246 17.12 -18.28 19.80
CA SER A 246 17.04 -17.30 20.89
C SER A 246 17.00 -17.98 22.26
N ASP A 247 17.49 -17.32 23.31
CA ASP A 247 17.38 -17.79 24.70
C ASP A 247 15.97 -17.63 25.31
N LEU A 248 14.91 -17.59 24.48
CA LEU A 248 13.53 -17.38 24.94
C LEU A 248 12.94 -18.63 25.62
N ASP A 249 13.41 -19.82 25.27
CA ASP A 249 13.00 -21.09 25.88
C ASP A 249 13.37 -21.18 27.38
N GLN A 250 14.32 -20.36 27.83
CA GLN A 250 14.70 -20.21 29.24
C GLN A 250 13.72 -19.31 30.03
N GLN A 251 12.79 -18.63 29.35
CA GLN A 251 11.84 -17.71 29.98
C GLN A 251 10.49 -18.39 30.26
N ALA A 252 9.86 -18.07 31.39
CA ALA A 252 8.55 -18.59 31.76
C ALA A 252 7.41 -17.89 31.01
N LEU A 253 7.33 -18.09 29.68
CA LEU A 253 6.39 -17.39 28.79
C LEU A 253 5.00 -18.03 28.68
N ASN A 254 4.79 -19.19 29.31
CA ASN A 254 3.54 -19.97 29.23
C ASN A 254 3.10 -20.23 27.78
N PHE A 255 4.07 -20.55 26.93
CA PHE A 255 3.89 -20.83 25.51
C PHE A 255 4.80 -22.00 25.12
N ASP A 256 4.28 -22.95 24.35
CA ASP A 256 5.04 -24.10 23.87
C ASP A 256 5.58 -23.84 22.46
N PHE A 257 6.85 -23.44 22.38
CA PHE A 257 7.52 -23.18 21.10
C PHE A 257 7.80 -24.46 20.29
N SER A 258 7.72 -25.66 20.89
CA SER A 258 7.99 -26.91 20.18
C SER A 258 6.92 -27.28 19.15
N GLN A 259 5.71 -26.77 19.31
CA GLN A 259 4.57 -26.96 18.40
C GLN A 259 4.32 -25.74 17.51
N PHE A 260 5.10 -24.67 17.67
CA PHE A 260 4.91 -23.45 16.91
C PHE A 260 5.39 -23.62 15.46
N SER A 261 4.48 -23.41 14.52
CA SER A 261 4.75 -23.43 13.08
C SER A 261 3.96 -22.34 12.39
N VAL A 262 4.44 -21.89 11.23
CA VAL A 262 3.82 -20.83 10.43
C VAL A 262 3.55 -21.36 9.02
N ARG A 263 2.40 -21.00 8.45
CA ARG A 263 1.98 -21.40 7.11
C ARG A 263 2.79 -20.66 6.04
N ASP A 264 3.07 -21.35 4.94
CA ASP A 264 3.77 -20.81 3.76
C ASP A 264 2.84 -20.58 2.57
N ASP A 265 1.61 -21.09 2.62
CA ASP A 265 0.64 -21.12 1.51
C ASP A 265 -0.41 -19.99 1.54
N THR A 266 -0.49 -19.24 2.64
CA THR A 266 -1.40 -18.10 2.83
C THR A 266 -0.79 -17.06 3.76
N ALA A 267 -1.13 -15.80 3.55
CA ALA A 267 -0.75 -14.68 4.39
C ALA A 267 -1.80 -13.57 4.33
N VAL A 268 -1.90 -12.82 5.42
CA VAL A 268 -2.73 -11.62 5.51
C VAL A 268 -1.85 -10.39 5.37
N LEU A 269 -2.21 -9.47 4.47
CA LEU A 269 -1.64 -8.12 4.44
C LEU A 269 -2.68 -7.11 4.92
N GLY A 270 -2.49 -6.59 6.12
CA GLY A 270 -3.25 -5.47 6.66
C GLY A 270 -2.51 -4.16 6.41
N ALA A 271 -3.23 -3.14 5.97
CA ALA A 271 -2.59 -1.89 5.60
C ALA A 271 -3.47 -0.66 5.87
N HIS A 272 -2.81 0.45 6.20
CA HIS A 272 -3.48 1.74 6.43
C HIS A 272 -2.71 2.89 5.80
N SER A 273 -3.41 3.86 5.20
CA SER A 273 -2.85 5.11 4.69
C SER A 273 -1.68 4.87 3.71
N GLN A 274 -0.48 5.39 3.99
CA GLN A 274 0.74 5.11 3.22
C GLN A 274 0.99 3.61 3.01
N GLY A 275 0.82 2.78 4.05
CA GLY A 275 0.95 1.34 3.90
C GLY A 275 -0.09 0.74 2.95
N ALA A 276 -1.30 1.31 2.94
CA ALA A 276 -2.38 0.86 2.07
C ALA A 276 -2.20 1.27 0.60
N SER A 277 -1.40 2.31 0.31
CA SER A 277 -1.01 2.64 -1.08
C SER A 277 0.06 1.72 -1.64
N VAL A 278 0.86 1.03 -0.80
CA VAL A 278 1.87 0.06 -1.24
C VAL A 278 1.40 -1.38 -1.19
N ALA A 279 0.34 -1.68 -0.42
CA ALA A 279 -0.15 -3.04 -0.26
C ALA A 279 -0.56 -3.73 -1.57
N PRO A 280 -1.26 -3.07 -2.53
CA PRO A 280 -1.54 -3.69 -3.83
C PRO A 280 -0.28 -4.10 -4.61
N LEU A 281 0.82 -3.34 -4.49
CA LEU A 281 2.11 -3.72 -5.08
C LEU A 281 2.63 -5.01 -4.44
N ALA A 282 2.64 -5.07 -3.10
CA ALA A 282 3.10 -6.24 -2.36
C ALA A 282 2.25 -7.49 -2.66
N MET A 283 0.93 -7.35 -2.74
CA MET A 283 0.00 -8.46 -3.06
C MET A 283 0.14 -8.93 -4.51
N ALA A 284 0.48 -8.05 -5.44
CA ALA A 284 0.81 -8.42 -6.82
C ALA A 284 2.21 -9.06 -6.94
N MET A 285 3.14 -8.68 -6.07
CA MET A 285 4.51 -9.22 -6.03
C MET A 285 4.58 -10.61 -5.40
N ASP A 286 3.69 -10.92 -4.45
CA ASP A 286 3.66 -12.20 -3.73
C ASP A 286 2.21 -12.72 -3.57
N PRO A 287 1.80 -13.72 -4.37
CA PRO A 287 0.44 -14.25 -4.36
C PRO A 287 0.09 -15.01 -3.08
N VAL A 288 1.06 -15.28 -2.19
CA VAL A 288 0.78 -15.83 -0.86
C VAL A 288 -0.04 -14.85 -0.02
N PHE A 289 0.03 -13.54 -0.29
CA PHE A 289 -0.90 -12.56 0.28
C PHE A 289 -2.29 -12.67 -0.36
N ASP A 290 -3.00 -13.74 -0.03
CA ASP A 290 -4.32 -14.03 -0.56
C ASP A 290 -5.47 -13.43 0.26
N ILE A 291 -5.15 -12.76 1.37
CA ILE A 291 -6.10 -12.02 2.21
C ILE A 291 -5.60 -10.58 2.41
N GLY A 292 -6.44 -9.58 2.14
CA GLY A 292 -6.08 -8.16 2.30
C GLY A 292 -7.08 -7.34 3.12
N ILE A 293 -6.56 -6.37 3.88
CA ILE A 293 -7.35 -5.28 4.48
C ILE A 293 -6.68 -3.96 4.15
N LEU A 294 -7.36 -3.12 3.39
CA LEU A 294 -6.85 -1.85 2.90
C LEU A 294 -7.71 -0.72 3.47
N SER A 295 -7.14 0.14 4.30
CA SER A 295 -7.89 1.27 4.85
C SER A 295 -7.26 2.61 4.50
N ALA A 296 -8.07 3.55 4.01
CA ALA A 296 -7.56 4.81 3.47
C ALA A 296 -6.48 4.56 2.39
N ALA A 297 -6.76 3.59 1.51
CA ALA A 297 -5.87 3.24 0.42
C ALA A 297 -6.00 4.26 -0.71
N ALA A 298 -4.88 4.73 -1.25
CA ALA A 298 -4.87 5.73 -2.32
C ALA A 298 -4.41 5.13 -3.65
N SER A 299 -4.97 5.65 -4.73
CA SER A 299 -4.47 5.57 -6.10
C SER A 299 -4.48 6.96 -6.73
N HIS A 300 -3.84 7.12 -7.88
CA HIS A 300 -3.79 8.33 -8.69
C HIS A 300 -3.26 9.57 -7.94
N ALA A 301 -2.00 9.92 -8.20
CA ALA A 301 -1.34 11.07 -7.59
C ALA A 301 -2.08 12.39 -7.83
N TYR A 302 -2.81 12.53 -8.94
CA TYR A 302 -3.54 13.76 -9.21
C TYR A 302 -4.73 14.02 -8.27
N PHE A 303 -5.37 12.98 -7.72
CA PHE A 303 -6.42 13.19 -6.71
C PHE A 303 -5.81 13.73 -5.43
N GLN A 304 -4.68 13.17 -5.02
CA GLN A 304 -3.92 13.66 -3.87
C GLN A 304 -3.51 15.12 -4.06
N ALA A 305 -2.95 15.46 -5.22
CA ALA A 305 -2.55 16.82 -5.53
C ALA A 305 -3.71 17.82 -5.61
N THR A 306 -4.89 17.38 -6.03
CA THR A 306 -6.07 18.25 -6.11
C THR A 306 -6.66 18.52 -4.73
N HIS A 307 -6.85 17.46 -3.94
CA HIS A 307 -7.69 17.53 -2.75
C HIS A 307 -6.93 17.66 -1.44
N ARG A 308 -5.69 17.17 -1.35
CA ARG A 308 -4.91 17.22 -0.11
C ARG A 308 -4.17 18.55 0.02
N GLY A 309 -4.49 19.33 1.05
CA GLY A 309 -4.05 20.71 1.19
C GLY A 309 -2.54 20.89 1.15
N SER A 310 -1.80 20.11 1.94
CA SER A 310 -0.33 20.18 1.95
C SER A 310 0.32 19.81 0.61
N ILE A 311 -0.29 18.91 -0.19
CA ILE A 311 0.22 18.54 -1.51
C ILE A 311 -0.15 19.61 -2.54
N ARG A 312 -1.38 20.12 -2.48
CA ARG A 312 -1.89 21.16 -3.38
C ARG A 312 -1.00 22.41 -3.37
N GLU A 313 -0.51 22.80 -2.20
CA GLU A 313 0.40 23.94 -2.03
C GLU A 313 1.77 23.75 -2.73
N LEU A 314 2.19 22.51 -2.98
CA LEU A 314 3.46 22.21 -3.65
C LEU A 314 3.36 22.24 -5.18
N ILE A 315 2.15 22.10 -5.74
CA ILE A 315 1.95 21.97 -7.18
C ILE A 315 2.53 23.16 -7.97
N PRO A 316 2.34 24.44 -7.57
CA PRO A 316 2.96 25.58 -8.25
C PRO A 316 4.49 25.55 -8.26
N VAL A 317 5.12 24.88 -7.28
CA VAL A 317 6.58 24.76 -7.17
C VAL A 317 7.11 23.62 -8.04
N ILE A 318 6.41 22.48 -8.07
CA ILE A 318 6.82 21.28 -8.81
C ILE A 318 6.52 21.42 -10.30
N LEU A 319 5.42 22.09 -10.65
CA LEU A 319 4.95 22.29 -12.02
C LEU A 319 4.86 23.80 -12.32
N PRO A 320 6.00 24.43 -12.71
CA PRO A 320 6.03 25.85 -13.02
C PRO A 320 5.01 26.21 -14.09
N GLY A 321 4.15 27.17 -13.80
CA GLY A 321 3.03 27.57 -14.66
C GLY A 321 1.66 27.31 -14.05
N PHE A 322 1.57 26.57 -12.94
CA PHE A 322 0.35 26.52 -12.12
C PHE A 322 0.25 27.74 -11.20
N VAL A 323 -0.98 28.26 -11.07
CA VAL A 323 -1.40 28.97 -9.86
C VAL A 323 -2.33 28.07 -9.04
N GLN A 324 -2.36 28.25 -7.72
CA GLN A 324 -3.12 27.36 -6.81
C GLN A 324 -4.63 27.30 -7.14
N SER A 325 -5.19 28.37 -7.73
CA SER A 325 -6.58 28.43 -8.19
C SER A 325 -6.86 27.58 -9.44
N GLU A 326 -5.83 27.13 -10.15
CA GLU A 326 -5.92 26.31 -11.38
C GLU A 326 -5.64 24.82 -11.09
N VAL A 327 -5.38 24.45 -9.84
CA VAL A 327 -5.16 23.05 -9.49
C VAL A 327 -6.51 22.32 -9.52
N ASP A 328 -6.75 21.63 -10.62
CA ASP A 328 -7.85 20.71 -10.84
C ASP A 328 -7.36 19.50 -11.64
N TYR A 329 -8.00 18.34 -11.50
CA TYR A 329 -7.56 17.11 -12.16
C TYR A 329 -7.79 17.07 -13.69
N PHE A 330 -8.51 18.04 -14.27
CA PHE A 330 -8.62 18.24 -15.72
C PHE A 330 -7.47 19.08 -16.30
N HIS A 331 -6.70 19.77 -15.45
CA HIS A 331 -5.54 20.52 -15.90
C HIS A 331 -4.49 19.56 -16.51
N PRO A 332 -4.02 19.76 -17.74
CA PRO A 332 -3.20 18.78 -18.47
C PRO A 332 -1.89 18.45 -17.77
N LEU A 333 -1.30 19.40 -17.04
CA LEU A 333 -0.09 19.15 -16.25
C LEU A 333 -0.31 18.18 -15.07
N MET A 334 -1.55 17.93 -14.63
CA MET A 334 -1.82 16.88 -13.64
C MET A 334 -1.58 15.48 -14.20
N GLN A 335 -1.72 15.30 -15.52
CA GLN A 335 -1.37 14.04 -16.17
C GLN A 335 0.14 13.81 -16.21
N VAL A 336 0.94 14.88 -16.22
CA VAL A 336 2.39 14.78 -16.05
C VAL A 336 2.73 14.28 -14.64
N LEU A 337 2.07 14.82 -13.61
CA LEU A 337 2.22 14.33 -12.24
C LEU A 337 1.84 12.85 -12.13
N GLN A 338 0.74 12.44 -12.77
CA GLN A 338 0.33 11.05 -12.80
C GLN A 338 1.38 10.16 -13.48
N THR A 339 1.87 10.56 -14.65
CA THR A 339 2.91 9.83 -15.38
C THR A 339 4.18 9.62 -14.53
N MET A 340 4.53 10.60 -13.69
CA MET A 340 5.66 10.52 -12.76
C MET A 340 5.45 9.50 -11.62
N HIS A 341 4.20 9.19 -11.29
CA HIS A 341 3.82 8.28 -10.21
C HIS A 341 3.34 6.92 -10.70
N ASP A 342 2.92 6.77 -11.96
CA ASP A 342 2.29 5.56 -12.51
C ASP A 342 2.96 4.23 -12.12
N PRO A 343 4.30 4.09 -12.13
CA PRO A 343 4.96 2.84 -11.69
C PRO A 343 4.72 2.48 -10.22
N ALA A 344 4.41 3.44 -9.39
CA ALA A 344 4.10 3.28 -7.98
C ALA A 344 2.59 3.34 -7.68
N ASP A 345 1.75 3.61 -8.68
CA ASP A 345 0.32 3.72 -8.48
C ASP A 345 -0.32 2.36 -8.21
N SER A 346 -0.97 2.24 -7.06
CA SER A 346 -1.60 1.01 -6.59
C SER A 346 -2.62 0.43 -7.56
N ALA A 347 -3.33 1.28 -8.32
CA ALA A 347 -4.34 0.84 -9.28
C ALA A 347 -3.73 0.00 -10.42
N ASN A 348 -2.47 0.24 -10.77
CA ASN A 348 -1.78 -0.45 -11.86
C ASN A 348 -1.41 -1.90 -11.54
N TYR A 349 -1.48 -2.30 -10.26
CA TYR A 349 -1.11 -3.63 -9.79
C TYR A 349 -2.30 -4.55 -9.54
N VAL A 350 -3.51 -3.98 -9.51
CA VAL A 350 -4.74 -4.71 -9.20
C VAL A 350 -4.95 -5.94 -10.10
N ARG A 351 -4.64 -5.81 -11.40
CA ARG A 351 -4.80 -6.90 -12.37
C ARG A 351 -3.94 -8.13 -12.07
N ASP A 352 -2.85 -7.94 -11.34
CA ASP A 352 -1.85 -8.97 -11.08
C ASP A 352 -2.01 -9.57 -9.67
N MET A 353 -2.91 -9.03 -8.85
CA MET A 353 -3.24 -9.56 -7.53
C MET A 353 -3.99 -10.89 -7.65
N GLN A 354 -3.61 -11.88 -6.83
CA GLN A 354 -4.28 -13.19 -6.73
C GLN A 354 -5.08 -13.34 -5.43
N THR A 355 -5.49 -12.21 -4.86
CA THR A 355 -6.17 -12.14 -3.58
C THR A 355 -7.51 -12.86 -3.61
N LYS A 356 -7.75 -13.75 -2.64
CA LYS A 356 -9.02 -14.45 -2.48
C LYS A 356 -10.05 -13.58 -1.78
N SER A 357 -9.66 -12.93 -0.69
CA SER A 357 -10.55 -12.09 0.11
C SER A 357 -9.95 -10.73 0.38
N LEU A 358 -10.73 -9.66 0.20
CA LEU A 358 -10.25 -8.30 0.32
C LEU A 358 -11.30 -7.39 0.96
N LEU A 359 -10.89 -6.65 1.98
CA LEU A 359 -11.69 -5.56 2.55
C LEU A 359 -11.00 -4.24 2.25
N GLN A 360 -11.67 -3.32 1.56
CA GLN A 360 -11.25 -1.93 1.44
C GLN A 360 -12.21 -1.00 2.19
N THR A 361 -11.66 -0.06 2.97
CA THR A 361 -12.43 1.02 3.61
C THR A 361 -11.94 2.40 3.19
N ALA A 362 -12.89 3.31 2.96
CA ALA A 362 -12.64 4.69 2.54
C ALA A 362 -13.44 5.67 3.41
N GLY A 363 -12.80 6.73 3.90
CA GLY A 363 -13.45 7.80 4.67
C GLY A 363 -13.96 8.90 3.75
N TYR A 364 -15.24 9.27 3.90
CA TYR A 364 -15.84 10.36 3.11
C TYR A 364 -15.18 11.71 3.38
N GLN A 365 -14.80 11.96 4.64
CA GLN A 365 -14.21 13.23 5.10
C GLN A 365 -12.69 13.14 5.24
N ASP A 366 -12.07 12.13 4.65
CA ASP A 366 -10.63 11.90 4.77
C ASP A 366 -9.82 13.01 4.09
N GLY A 367 -9.07 13.76 4.90
CA GLY A 367 -8.18 14.82 4.44
C GLY A 367 -6.78 14.36 4.05
N CYS A 368 -6.36 13.17 4.48
CA CYS A 368 -5.05 12.60 4.13
C CYS A 368 -5.09 11.83 2.82
N VAL A 369 -6.17 11.08 2.62
CA VAL A 369 -6.42 10.29 1.42
C VAL A 369 -7.81 10.66 0.93
N PRO A 370 -7.92 11.51 -0.09
CA PRO A 370 -9.20 11.98 -0.56
C PRO A 370 -10.02 10.80 -1.05
N ARG A 371 -11.32 10.82 -0.76
CA ARG A 371 -12.27 9.77 -1.13
C ARG A 371 -12.18 9.37 -2.60
N GLU A 372 -11.88 10.31 -3.49
CA GLU A 372 -11.71 10.08 -4.92
C GLU A 372 -10.56 9.10 -5.22
N ALA A 373 -9.43 9.24 -4.51
CA ALA A 373 -8.27 8.35 -4.65
C ALA A 373 -8.58 6.92 -4.17
N SER A 374 -9.31 6.78 -3.06
CA SER A 374 -9.76 5.47 -2.56
C SER A 374 -10.83 4.84 -3.44
N ALA A 375 -11.77 5.64 -3.95
CA ALA A 375 -12.80 5.17 -4.88
C ALA A 375 -12.16 4.64 -6.15
N ALA A 376 -11.20 5.37 -6.73
CA ALA A 376 -10.49 4.96 -7.93
C ALA A 376 -9.78 3.60 -7.78
N LEU A 377 -9.17 3.32 -6.61
CA LEU A 377 -8.61 2.01 -6.32
C LEU A 377 -9.71 0.96 -6.16
N GLY A 378 -10.77 1.28 -5.41
CA GLY A 378 -11.91 0.40 -5.20
C GLY A 378 -12.59 -0.01 -6.52
N PHE A 379 -12.65 0.91 -7.48
CA PHE A 379 -13.11 0.62 -8.84
C PHE A 379 -12.19 -0.35 -9.58
N GLY A 380 -10.87 -0.14 -9.51
CA GLY A 380 -9.92 -1.07 -10.08
C GLY A 380 -10.13 -2.48 -9.53
N LEU A 381 -10.25 -2.60 -8.21
CA LEU A 381 -10.45 -3.87 -7.51
C LEU A 381 -11.80 -4.52 -7.87
N ALA A 382 -12.87 -3.73 -7.95
CA ALA A 382 -14.19 -4.24 -8.33
C ALA A 382 -14.21 -4.75 -9.77
N ARG A 383 -13.56 -4.04 -10.71
CA ARG A 383 -13.42 -4.49 -12.11
C ARG A 383 -12.57 -5.75 -12.25
N ALA A 384 -11.61 -5.96 -11.35
CA ALA A 384 -10.84 -7.21 -11.28
C ALA A 384 -11.59 -8.34 -10.55
N GLY A 385 -12.81 -8.10 -10.06
CA GLY A 385 -13.60 -9.09 -9.33
C GLY A 385 -13.09 -9.40 -7.92
N LEU A 386 -12.28 -8.51 -7.33
CA LEU A 386 -11.66 -8.70 -6.02
C LEU A 386 -12.51 -8.14 -4.87
N ILE A 387 -13.41 -7.19 -5.16
CA ILE A 387 -14.37 -6.64 -4.19
C ILE A 387 -15.72 -6.38 -4.83
N GLN A 388 -16.76 -6.32 -3.99
CA GLN A 388 -18.05 -5.74 -4.36
C GLN A 388 -18.40 -4.56 -3.44
N PRO A 389 -19.08 -3.53 -3.96
CA PRO A 389 -19.59 -2.47 -3.12
C PRO A 389 -20.65 -3.01 -2.16
N VAL A 390 -20.54 -2.62 -0.88
CA VAL A 390 -21.59 -2.81 0.12
C VAL A 390 -22.30 -1.48 0.32
N ALA A 391 -23.60 -1.50 0.62
CA ALA A 391 -24.42 -0.29 0.79
C ALA A 391 -23.67 0.81 1.59
N PRO A 392 -23.60 2.05 1.09
CA PRO A 392 -22.89 3.13 1.75
C PRO A 392 -23.53 3.42 3.11
N LEU A 393 -22.71 3.56 4.15
CA LEU A 393 -23.17 3.96 5.48
C LEU A 393 -23.12 5.48 5.70
N SER A 394 -22.67 6.24 4.71
CA SER A 394 -22.74 7.69 4.75
C SER A 394 -24.17 8.18 4.51
N ARG A 395 -24.56 9.27 5.20
CA ARG A 395 -25.79 10.02 4.87
C ARG A 395 -25.59 10.96 3.67
N GLN A 396 -24.37 10.99 3.13
CA GLN A 396 -24.02 11.77 1.95
C GLN A 396 -24.23 10.90 0.70
N SER A 397 -24.40 11.54 -0.46
CA SER A 397 -24.47 10.83 -1.73
C SER A 397 -23.21 9.99 -1.91
N SER A 398 -23.36 8.69 -2.19
CA SER A 398 -22.22 7.81 -2.41
C SER A 398 -21.34 8.36 -3.53
N PHE A 399 -20.02 8.34 -3.31
CA PHE A 399 -19.04 8.78 -4.30
C PHE A 399 -18.50 7.64 -5.18
N PHE A 400 -18.95 6.41 -4.93
CA PHE A 400 -18.51 5.20 -5.63
C PHE A 400 -19.09 5.07 -7.05
N ASP A 401 -19.31 6.20 -7.75
CA ASP A 401 -19.61 6.38 -9.19
C ASP A 401 -20.71 7.46 -9.32
N THR A 402 -20.47 8.65 -8.73
CA THR A 402 -21.44 9.77 -8.73
C THR A 402 -21.91 10.16 -10.12
N ASP A 403 -21.04 9.96 -11.10
CA ASP A 403 -21.27 10.38 -12.47
C ASP A 403 -21.75 9.23 -13.37
N GLN A 404 -21.95 8.02 -12.83
CA GLN A 404 -22.32 6.79 -13.57
C GLN A 404 -21.41 6.50 -14.77
N ILE A 405 -20.16 6.99 -14.76
CA ILE A 405 -19.25 6.93 -15.91
C ILE A 405 -18.84 5.49 -16.19
N LEU A 406 -18.89 4.61 -15.18
CA LEU A 406 -18.43 3.23 -15.27
C LEU A 406 -19.59 2.21 -15.26
N ASP A 407 -20.85 2.69 -15.28
CA ASP A 407 -22.09 1.90 -15.27
C ASP A 407 -22.16 0.89 -14.09
N LEU A 408 -21.60 1.26 -12.95
CA LEU A 408 -21.73 0.46 -11.73
C LEU A 408 -23.09 0.76 -11.12
N THR A 409 -24.08 -0.09 -11.41
CA THR A 409 -25.40 0.00 -10.74
C THR A 409 -25.21 -0.03 -9.22
N PRO A 410 -25.89 0.84 -8.45
CA PRO A 410 -25.91 0.74 -6.99
C PRO A 410 -26.40 -0.65 -6.60
N LEU A 411 -25.49 -1.54 -6.20
CA LEU A 411 -25.86 -2.91 -5.85
C LEU A 411 -26.43 -2.99 -4.45
N SER A 412 -27.45 -3.83 -4.37
CA SER A 412 -28.49 -3.98 -3.35
C SER A 412 -28.06 -4.73 -2.07
N ASN A 413 -26.77 -4.85 -1.80
CA ASN A 413 -26.30 -5.63 -0.66
C ASN A 413 -26.36 -4.81 0.62
N THR A 414 -27.51 -4.90 1.31
CA THR A 414 -27.66 -4.52 2.70
C THR A 414 -27.13 -5.66 3.57
N GLY A 415 -26.08 -5.41 4.36
CA GLY A 415 -25.48 -6.40 5.25
C GLY A 415 -26.42 -6.91 6.35
N PRO A 416 -25.97 -7.84 7.22
CA PRO A 416 -24.61 -8.39 7.31
C PRO A 416 -24.26 -9.35 6.17
N VAL A 417 -22.97 -9.45 5.84
CA VAL A 417 -22.47 -10.42 4.86
C VAL A 417 -22.26 -11.76 5.56
N GLN A 418 -22.99 -12.78 5.12
CA GLN A 418 -23.00 -14.11 5.73
C GLN A 418 -22.47 -15.20 4.81
N GLU A 419 -22.21 -14.89 3.54
CA GLU A 419 -21.77 -15.85 2.53
C GLU A 419 -20.68 -15.20 1.65
N PRO A 420 -19.79 -16.00 1.04
CA PRO A 420 -18.91 -15.53 -0.03
C PRO A 420 -19.67 -14.77 -1.11
N ASN A 421 -19.11 -13.63 -1.55
CA ASN A 421 -19.74 -12.76 -2.55
C ASN A 421 -18.88 -12.57 -3.82
N LEU A 422 -17.78 -13.32 -3.94
CA LEU A 422 -16.89 -13.34 -5.11
C LEU A 422 -16.96 -14.68 -5.85
N GLU A 423 -16.60 -14.69 -7.14
CA GLU A 423 -16.62 -15.90 -7.98
C GLU A 423 -15.65 -16.99 -7.51
N ASN A 424 -14.57 -16.61 -6.84
CA ASN A 424 -13.55 -17.49 -6.28
C ASN A 424 -13.93 -18.08 -4.90
N ALA A 425 -15.19 -17.94 -4.48
CA ALA A 425 -15.69 -18.29 -3.15
C ALA A 425 -15.03 -17.51 -1.98
N GLY A 426 -14.40 -16.37 -2.28
CA GLY A 426 -13.88 -15.43 -1.29
C GLY A 426 -14.88 -14.34 -0.90
N ILE A 427 -14.45 -13.45 -0.01
CA ILE A 427 -15.22 -12.30 0.47
C ILE A 427 -14.51 -11.02 0.05
N GLY A 428 -15.20 -10.15 -0.68
CA GLY A 428 -14.68 -8.91 -1.19
C GLY A 428 -15.60 -7.73 -0.89
N LEU A 429 -15.16 -6.77 -0.09
CA LEU A 429 -15.99 -5.68 0.42
C LEU A 429 -15.32 -4.33 0.17
N PHE A 430 -16.06 -3.39 -0.44
CA PHE A 430 -15.75 -1.97 -0.40
C PHE A 430 -16.72 -1.26 0.55
N LEU A 431 -16.19 -0.59 1.58
CA LEU A 431 -16.99 0.12 2.58
C LEU A 431 -16.70 1.62 2.54
N GLU A 432 -17.74 2.40 2.25
CA GLU A 432 -17.74 3.85 2.39
C GLU A 432 -18.15 4.24 3.82
N LEU A 433 -17.26 4.93 4.53
CA LEU A 433 -17.46 5.34 5.93
C LEU A 433 -17.71 6.85 6.03
N GLY A 434 -18.59 7.28 6.94
CA GLY A 434 -18.87 8.70 7.21
C GLY A 434 -17.76 9.47 7.95
N THR A 435 -16.61 8.84 8.19
CA THR A 435 -15.49 9.35 9.00
C THR A 435 -14.41 10.05 8.17
N GLY A 436 -13.41 10.60 8.86
CA GLY A 436 -12.14 11.05 8.30
C GLY A 436 -11.13 9.92 8.10
N HIS A 437 -9.86 10.14 8.45
CA HIS A 437 -8.76 9.21 8.17
C HIS A 437 -8.66 8.00 9.14
N ASN A 438 -9.54 7.87 10.13
CA ASN A 438 -9.40 6.86 11.19
C ASN A 438 -10.24 5.60 10.93
N ARG A 439 -9.77 4.48 11.49
CA ARG A 439 -10.36 3.12 11.38
C ARG A 439 -11.30 2.73 12.51
N TYR A 440 -11.72 3.69 13.34
CA TYR A 440 -12.56 3.34 14.49
C TYR A 440 -13.92 2.73 14.07
N PRO A 441 -14.60 3.22 13.01
CA PRO A 441 -15.93 2.74 12.64
C PRO A 441 -15.95 1.32 12.05
N ASP A 442 -14.91 0.90 11.33
CA ASP A 442 -14.84 -0.41 10.66
C ASP A 442 -14.16 -1.49 11.52
N ARG A 443 -13.74 -1.18 12.74
CA ARG A 443 -12.91 -2.08 13.54
C ARG A 443 -13.51 -3.46 13.83
N TYR A 444 -14.82 -3.52 14.08
CA TYR A 444 -15.52 -4.78 14.32
C TYR A 444 -15.75 -5.52 13.00
N THR A 445 -16.19 -4.81 11.96
CA THR A 445 -16.35 -5.36 10.61
C THR A 445 -15.06 -5.98 10.08
N ALA A 446 -13.93 -5.29 10.23
CA ALA A 446 -12.64 -5.77 9.76
C ALA A 446 -12.13 -6.96 10.57
N ARG A 447 -12.45 -7.03 11.87
CA ARG A 447 -12.18 -8.20 12.71
C ARG A 447 -13.03 -9.40 12.28
N GLU A 448 -14.34 -9.21 12.14
CA GLU A 448 -15.27 -10.26 11.74
C GLU A 448 -14.92 -10.80 10.35
N PHE A 449 -14.56 -9.90 9.43
CA PHE A 449 -13.97 -10.25 8.13
C PHE A 449 -12.74 -11.15 8.32
N LEU A 450 -11.76 -10.73 9.13
CA LEU A 450 -10.56 -11.53 9.39
C LEU A 450 -10.88 -12.91 9.95
N GLN A 451 -11.64 -12.98 11.05
CA GLN A 451 -11.98 -14.24 11.72
C GLN A 451 -12.66 -15.22 10.76
N ARG A 452 -13.48 -14.70 9.84
CA ARG A 452 -14.14 -15.52 8.83
C ARG A 452 -13.17 -16.01 7.75
N VAL A 453 -12.38 -15.12 7.16
CA VAL A 453 -11.50 -15.47 6.02
C VAL A 453 -10.26 -16.24 6.44
N THR A 454 -9.85 -16.15 7.71
CA THR A 454 -8.80 -17.00 8.30
C THR A 454 -9.35 -18.32 8.85
N ASN A 455 -10.67 -18.53 8.78
CA ASN A 455 -11.37 -19.72 9.27
C ASN A 455 -11.27 -19.93 10.80
N SER A 456 -10.98 -18.88 11.57
CA SER A 456 -11.06 -18.92 13.04
C SER A 456 -12.53 -18.94 13.52
N GLU A 457 -13.41 -18.17 12.87
CA GLU A 457 -14.86 -18.19 13.10
C GLU A 457 -15.62 -18.14 11.76
N PRO A 458 -15.72 -19.26 11.01
CA PRO A 458 -16.25 -19.28 9.65
C PRO A 458 -17.74 -18.90 9.53
N GLU A 459 -18.51 -19.11 10.59
CA GLU A 459 -19.94 -18.81 10.64
C GLU A 459 -20.26 -17.39 11.14
N LEU A 460 -19.23 -16.62 11.53
CA LEU A 460 -19.42 -15.28 12.07
C LEU A 460 -19.97 -14.34 10.98
N PRO A 461 -21.13 -13.70 11.18
CA PRO A 461 -21.63 -12.69 10.26
C PRO A 461 -20.70 -11.46 10.26
N ILE A 462 -20.41 -10.92 9.08
CA ILE A 462 -19.68 -9.66 8.96
C ILE A 462 -20.68 -8.52 9.08
N SER A 463 -20.67 -7.86 10.23
CA SER A 463 -21.52 -6.73 10.56
C SER A 463 -21.14 -5.51 9.74
N LEU A 464 -22.12 -4.66 9.46
CA LEU A 464 -21.87 -3.35 8.87
C LEU A 464 -21.09 -2.46 9.87
N PRO A 465 -20.21 -1.56 9.38
CA PRO A 465 -19.48 -0.63 10.24
C PRO A 465 -20.40 0.19 11.16
N GLY A 466 -19.84 0.70 12.24
CA GLY A 466 -20.51 1.71 13.06
C GLY A 466 -20.71 3.02 12.28
N TYR A 467 -21.71 3.81 12.68
CA TYR A 467 -21.87 5.17 12.17
C TYR A 467 -21.05 6.15 13.01
N ASP A 468 -20.10 6.84 12.37
CA ASP A 468 -19.37 7.96 12.96
C ASP A 468 -19.19 9.06 11.92
N ASN A 469 -19.56 10.29 12.28
CA ASN A 469 -19.35 11.50 11.47
C ASN A 469 -18.18 12.35 12.02
N GLY A 470 -17.43 11.82 13.00
CA GLY A 470 -16.37 12.52 13.70
C GLY A 470 -14.99 12.27 13.10
N GLY A 471 -14.20 13.34 13.04
CA GLY A 471 -12.77 13.28 12.76
C GLY A 471 -12.38 14.05 11.51
N THR A 472 -11.62 15.14 11.68
CA THR A 472 -10.84 15.72 10.59
C THR A 472 -9.75 14.75 10.18
N GLY A 473 -9.38 14.72 8.91
CA GLY A 473 -8.14 14.08 8.48
C GLY A 473 -6.90 14.75 9.10
N CYS A 474 -5.73 14.18 8.85
CA CYS A 474 -4.42 14.77 9.16
C CYS A 474 -4.08 16.02 8.32
N ASP A 475 -4.95 16.43 7.39
CA ASP A 475 -4.75 17.55 6.49
C ASP A 475 -6.10 18.19 6.11
N VAL A 476 -6.06 19.39 5.55
CA VAL A 476 -7.22 20.10 5.00
C VAL A 476 -7.58 19.47 3.66
N ARG A 477 -8.85 19.08 3.49
CA ARG A 477 -9.38 18.64 2.19
C ARG A 477 -9.98 19.82 1.43
N TYR A 478 -9.52 20.03 0.21
CA TYR A 478 -10.12 20.97 -0.74
C TYR A 478 -11.04 20.24 -1.73
N GLU A 479 -12.13 20.88 -2.12
CA GLU A 479 -12.97 20.41 -3.23
C GLU A 479 -12.38 20.84 -4.57
N GLN A 480 -12.77 20.15 -5.64
CA GLN A 480 -12.40 20.57 -6.99
C GLN A 480 -12.89 22.00 -7.27
N GLY A 481 -12.06 22.80 -7.93
CA GLY A 481 -12.40 24.20 -8.26
C GLY A 481 -12.25 25.17 -7.07
N TYR A 482 -11.67 24.74 -5.95
CA TYR A 482 -11.33 25.62 -4.85
C TYR A 482 -10.37 26.75 -5.31
N ASN A 483 -10.79 27.99 -5.07
CA ASN A 483 -10.01 29.18 -5.36
C ASN A 483 -9.64 29.88 -4.04
N PRO A 484 -8.36 29.91 -3.63
CA PRO A 484 -7.91 30.69 -2.49
C PRO A 484 -8.00 32.17 -2.83
N SER A 485 -9.07 32.84 -2.38
CA SER A 485 -9.26 34.28 -2.52
C SER A 485 -8.24 35.09 -1.72
#